data_AF-A0A6L9GA48-F1
#
_entry.id   AF-A0A6L9GA48-F1
#
_cell.length_a   1.000
_cell.length_b   1.000
_cell.length_c   1.000
_cell.angle_alpha   90.00
_cell.angle_beta   90.00
_cell.angle_gamma   90.00
#
_symmetry.space_group_name_H-M   'P 1'
#
loop_
_entity.id
_entity.type
_entity.pdbx_description
1 polymer ?
#
loop_
_entity_poly.entity_id
_entity_poly.type
_entity_poly.pdbx_seq_one_letter_code
_entity_poly.pdbx_strand_id
1 'polypeptide(L)'
;IRAGACALKLHEDWGTTPAAIDCCLGVAEGQDIQVMIHTDTLNESGFVENTLAAIAGRTIHAYHTEGAGGGHAPDIIRVVGSQNVIPSSTNPTRPYTKNTIEEHLDMLMVCHHLDRSIPEDVAFAESRIRRETIAAEDILHDLRAFSIISSD
;
A
#
# COMPACT_ATOMS: atom_id res chain seq x y z
N ILE A 1 -9.10 14.91 14.57
CA ILE A 1 -7.98 15.01 15.54
C ILE A 1 -8.46 15.51 16.90
N ARG A 2 -8.90 16.79 17.05
CA ARG A 2 -9.36 17.32 18.36
C ARG A 2 -10.44 16.51 19.09
N ALA A 3 -11.22 15.71 18.36
CA ALA A 3 -12.21 14.78 18.94
C ALA A 3 -11.63 13.46 19.49
N GLY A 4 -10.31 13.20 19.36
CA GLY A 4 -9.62 12.04 19.97
C GLY A 4 -8.86 11.11 19.02
N ALA A 5 -8.86 11.36 17.70
CA ALA A 5 -8.08 10.54 16.76
C ALA A 5 -6.57 10.76 16.96
N CYS A 6 -5.81 9.68 17.16
CA CYS A 6 -4.35 9.69 17.36
C CYS A 6 -3.52 9.57 16.07
N ALA A 7 -4.17 9.32 14.94
CA ALA A 7 -3.56 9.20 13.62
C ALA A 7 -4.61 9.40 12.52
N LEU A 8 -4.17 9.51 11.27
CA LEU A 8 -5.03 9.57 10.08
C LEU A 8 -4.68 8.44 9.10
N LYS A 9 -5.65 7.98 8.31
CA LYS A 9 -5.47 7.01 7.21
C LYS A 9 -5.82 7.69 5.89
N LEU A 10 -4.87 7.70 4.97
CA LEU A 10 -5.10 7.94 3.55
C LEU A 10 -5.41 6.58 2.88
N HIS A 11 -6.49 6.52 2.12
CA HIS A 11 -6.92 5.30 1.43
C HIS A 11 -7.44 5.63 0.04
N GLU A 12 -7.10 4.82 -0.96
CA GLU A 12 -7.44 5.13 -2.36
C GLU A 12 -8.96 5.21 -2.60
N ASP A 13 -9.75 4.41 -1.89
CA ASP A 13 -11.22 4.46 -1.87
C ASP A 13 -11.80 5.83 -1.48
N TRP A 14 -11.03 6.65 -0.76
CA TRP A 14 -11.38 8.04 -0.41
C TRP A 14 -10.58 9.07 -1.22
N GLY A 15 -9.77 8.62 -2.18
CA GLY A 15 -8.86 9.42 -2.99
C GLY A 15 -7.51 9.69 -2.30
N THR A 16 -6.50 8.85 -2.57
CA THR A 16 -5.11 9.08 -2.12
C THR A 16 -4.32 9.89 -3.14
N THR A 17 -4.83 11.09 -3.44
CA THR A 17 -4.23 12.01 -4.41
C THR A 17 -3.08 12.81 -3.78
N PRO A 18 -2.16 13.37 -4.59
CA PRO A 18 -1.10 14.27 -4.09
C PRO A 18 -1.60 15.41 -3.20
N ALA A 19 -2.76 16.00 -3.52
CA ALA A 19 -3.36 17.07 -2.73
C ALA A 19 -3.87 16.58 -1.37
N ALA A 20 -4.48 15.39 -1.32
CA ALA A 20 -4.93 14.78 -0.07
C ALA A 20 -3.72 14.38 0.81
N ILE A 21 -2.67 13.82 0.21
CA ILE A 21 -1.42 13.46 0.87
C ILE A 21 -0.79 14.71 1.51
N ASP A 22 -0.61 15.78 0.74
CA ASP A 22 0.02 17.01 1.25
C ASP A 22 -0.78 17.66 2.38
N CYS A 23 -2.10 17.76 2.21
CA CYS A 23 -3.00 18.30 3.24
C CYS A 23 -2.93 17.48 4.54
N CYS A 24 -3.05 16.15 4.42
CA CYS A 24 -3.03 15.25 5.58
C CYS A 24 -1.71 15.34 6.34
N LEU A 25 -0.58 15.33 5.63
CA LEU A 25 0.75 15.43 6.25
C LEU A 25 1.00 16.83 6.84
N GLY A 26 0.51 17.90 6.22
CA GLY A 26 0.57 19.25 6.79
C GLY A 26 -0.20 19.37 8.12
N VAL A 27 -1.35 18.70 8.20
CA VAL A 27 -2.11 18.61 9.47
C VAL A 27 -1.38 17.75 10.50
N ALA A 28 -0.78 16.64 10.09
CA ALA A 28 -0.09 15.70 10.97
C ALA A 28 1.11 16.35 11.68
N GLU A 29 1.95 17.08 10.95
CA GLU A 29 3.08 17.84 11.52
C GLU A 29 2.60 18.88 12.56
N GLY A 30 1.49 19.57 12.28
CA GLY A 30 0.92 20.55 13.20
C GLY A 30 0.23 19.95 14.43
N GLN A 31 0.06 18.63 14.50
CA GLN A 31 -0.65 17.93 15.57
C GLN A 31 0.16 16.80 16.22
N ASP A 32 1.38 16.53 15.74
CA ASP A 32 2.27 15.45 16.19
C ASP A 32 1.57 14.08 16.21
N ILE A 33 0.99 13.70 15.07
CA ILE A 33 0.31 12.42 14.88
C ILE A 33 0.85 11.66 13.66
N GLN A 34 0.69 10.34 13.65
CA GLN A 34 1.08 9.51 12.51
C GLN A 34 0.07 9.60 11.36
N VAL A 35 0.55 9.38 10.13
CA VAL A 35 -0.29 9.14 8.95
C VAL A 35 0.03 7.78 8.37
N MET A 36 -1.00 6.95 8.21
CA MET A 36 -0.93 5.69 7.49
C MET A 36 -1.43 5.89 6.07
N ILE A 37 -0.84 5.21 5.10
CA ILE A 37 -1.21 5.36 3.68
C ILE A 37 -1.41 4.00 3.00
N HIS A 38 -2.53 3.91 2.29
CA HIS A 38 -2.80 2.96 1.21
C HIS A 38 -2.85 3.79 -0.07
N THR A 39 -1.87 3.60 -0.95
CA THR A 39 -1.65 4.48 -2.11
C THR A 39 -2.57 4.15 -3.30
N ASP A 40 -2.54 4.99 -4.31
CA ASP A 40 -3.38 4.90 -5.52
C ASP A 40 -2.96 3.70 -6.41
N THR A 41 -3.65 2.56 -6.27
CA THR A 41 -3.34 1.35 -7.03
C THR A 41 -3.48 1.57 -8.53
N LEU A 42 -4.47 2.37 -8.92
CA LEU A 42 -4.81 2.66 -10.32
C LEU A 42 -3.79 3.58 -11.00
N ASN A 43 -2.91 4.23 -10.23
CA ASN A 43 -2.05 5.30 -10.71
C ASN A 43 -2.87 6.43 -11.36
N GLU A 44 -4.10 6.67 -10.90
CA GLU A 44 -5.02 7.65 -11.48
C GLU A 44 -4.44 9.07 -11.37
N SER A 45 -3.85 9.38 -10.23
CA SER A 45 -3.29 10.69 -9.89
C SER A 45 -1.77 10.81 -10.10
N GLY A 46 -1.14 9.74 -10.61
CA GLY A 46 0.30 9.63 -10.85
C GLY A 46 0.86 8.27 -10.43
N PHE A 47 2.14 8.04 -10.73
CA PHE A 47 2.86 6.82 -10.32
C PHE A 47 3.48 6.98 -8.92
N VAL A 48 4.13 5.93 -8.40
CA VAL A 48 4.70 5.91 -7.05
C VAL A 48 5.65 7.08 -6.77
N GLU A 49 6.41 7.55 -7.77
CA GLU A 49 7.28 8.73 -7.65
C GLU A 49 6.51 10.03 -7.41
N ASN A 50 5.28 10.15 -7.93
CA ASN A 50 4.43 11.32 -7.70
C ASN A 50 3.91 11.32 -6.26
N THR A 51 3.53 10.15 -5.73
CA THR A 51 3.18 9.98 -4.32
C THR A 51 4.36 10.27 -3.40
N LEU A 52 5.57 9.77 -3.73
CA LEU A 52 6.78 10.08 -2.95
C LEU A 52 7.13 11.57 -2.98
N ALA A 53 6.94 12.23 -4.14
CA ALA A 53 7.09 13.68 -4.25
C ALA A 53 6.06 14.43 -3.40
N ALA A 54 4.81 13.97 -3.34
CA ALA A 54 3.76 14.55 -2.50
C ALA A 54 4.04 14.33 -1.00
N ILE A 55 4.63 13.20 -0.61
CA ILE A 55 5.08 12.96 0.77
C ILE A 55 6.16 13.98 1.16
N ALA A 56 7.01 14.41 0.21
CA ALA A 56 8.00 15.47 0.38
C ALA A 56 8.98 15.22 1.55
N GLY A 57 9.37 13.96 1.76
CA GLY A 57 10.30 13.57 2.83
C GLY A 57 9.74 13.60 4.25
N ARG A 58 8.43 13.88 4.42
CA ARG A 58 7.76 13.82 5.74
C ARG A 58 7.55 12.37 6.19
N THR A 59 7.51 12.15 7.50
CA THR A 59 7.31 10.82 8.07
C THR A 59 5.95 10.25 7.66
N ILE A 60 5.92 9.00 7.19
CA ILE A 60 4.67 8.33 6.83
C ILE A 60 4.77 6.82 7.03
N HIS A 61 3.68 6.19 7.46
CA HIS A 61 3.58 4.74 7.60
C HIS A 61 2.89 4.14 6.37
N ALA A 62 3.64 3.43 5.53
CA ALA A 62 3.08 2.69 4.41
C ALA A 62 2.46 1.37 4.88
N TYR A 63 1.15 1.21 4.71
CA TYR A 63 0.45 -0.06 4.93
C TYR A 63 0.73 -1.03 3.78
N HIS A 64 0.65 -2.35 4.07
CA HIS A 64 0.79 -3.46 3.11
C HIS A 64 1.74 -3.15 1.94
N THR A 65 2.98 -2.77 2.28
CA THR A 65 3.91 -2.08 1.38
C THR A 65 4.35 -2.95 0.18
N GLU A 66 4.16 -4.26 0.26
CA GLU A 66 4.35 -5.17 -0.88
C GLU A 66 3.34 -4.92 -2.02
N GLY A 67 2.11 -4.53 -1.67
CA GLY A 67 1.10 -4.02 -2.59
C GLY A 67 -0.08 -4.95 -2.90
N ALA A 68 -0.10 -6.21 -2.49
CA ALA A 68 -1.28 -7.07 -2.65
C ALA A 68 -2.50 -6.50 -1.89
N GLY A 69 -2.27 -6.04 -0.65
CA GLY A 69 -3.26 -5.32 0.16
C GLY A 69 -3.67 -3.97 -0.42
N GLY A 70 -2.87 -3.40 -1.33
CA GLY A 70 -3.17 -2.18 -2.09
C GLY A 70 -1.99 -1.22 -2.22
N GLY A 71 -2.02 -0.41 -3.28
CA GLY A 71 -1.02 0.58 -3.60
C GLY A 71 -0.53 0.50 -5.04
N HIS A 72 0.15 1.55 -5.49
CA HIS A 72 0.67 1.72 -6.87
C HIS A 72 1.11 0.40 -7.51
N ALA A 73 0.38 -0.04 -8.53
CA ALA A 73 0.73 -1.24 -9.28
C ALA A 73 1.76 -0.91 -10.38
N PRO A 74 2.87 -1.68 -10.51
CA PRO A 74 3.25 -2.85 -9.71
C PRO A 74 4.27 -2.55 -8.59
N ASP A 75 4.66 -1.28 -8.40
CA ASP A 75 5.95 -0.93 -7.82
C ASP A 75 5.90 -0.14 -6.50
N ILE A 76 4.76 -0.16 -5.79
CA ILE A 76 4.64 0.43 -4.44
C ILE A 76 5.72 -0.05 -3.47
N ILE A 77 6.21 -1.29 -3.60
CA ILE A 77 7.28 -1.84 -2.77
C ILE A 77 8.58 -1.02 -2.80
N ARG A 78 8.78 -0.15 -3.81
CA ARG A 78 9.91 0.77 -3.89
C ARG A 78 10.00 1.75 -2.72
N VAL A 79 8.88 2.05 -2.04
CA VAL A 79 8.88 2.99 -0.91
C VAL A 79 9.68 2.48 0.28
N VAL A 80 9.97 1.18 0.35
CA VAL A 80 10.89 0.56 1.34
C VAL A 80 12.29 1.20 1.29
N GLY A 81 12.71 1.71 0.14
CA GLY A 81 14.00 2.41 0.00
C GLY A 81 14.02 3.86 0.52
N SER A 82 12.88 4.40 0.95
CA SER A 82 12.76 5.80 1.36
C SER A 82 12.97 5.97 2.87
N GLN A 83 13.87 6.87 3.25
CA GLN A 83 14.31 7.06 4.65
C GLN A 83 13.19 7.54 5.59
N ASN A 84 12.21 8.25 5.06
CA ASN A 84 11.09 8.81 5.82
C ASN A 84 9.85 7.90 5.85
N VAL A 85 9.94 6.71 5.26
CA VAL A 85 8.83 5.76 5.21
C VAL A 85 9.03 4.70 6.28
N ILE A 86 7.97 4.39 7.02
CA ILE A 86 7.88 3.26 7.95
C ILE A 86 7.09 2.16 7.24
N PRO A 87 7.75 1.17 6.58
CA PRO A 87 7.07 0.15 5.79
C PRO A 87 6.55 -0.99 6.66
N SER A 88 5.32 -1.40 6.39
CA SER A 88 4.67 -2.54 7.05
C SER A 88 4.05 -3.51 6.07
N SER A 89 3.99 -4.77 6.47
CA SER A 89 3.25 -5.82 5.77
C SER A 89 1.96 -6.14 6.50
N THR A 90 0.98 -6.64 5.75
CA THR A 90 -0.21 -7.27 6.31
C THR A 90 -0.08 -8.78 6.18
N ASN A 91 -0.76 -9.52 7.06
CA ASN A 91 -0.44 -10.92 7.28
C ASN A 91 -0.80 -11.92 6.15
N PRO A 92 -1.74 -11.68 5.22
CA PRO A 92 -2.16 -12.74 4.29
C PRO A 92 -1.05 -13.20 3.34
N THR A 93 -0.12 -12.32 2.98
CA THR A 93 1.00 -12.64 2.10
C THR A 93 2.15 -13.34 2.83
N ARG A 94 2.05 -13.56 4.15
CA ARG A 94 3.19 -13.92 5.03
C ARG A 94 3.08 -15.37 5.58
N PRO A 95 4.06 -16.25 5.33
CA PRO A 95 5.10 -16.16 4.29
C PRO A 95 4.54 -16.50 2.90
N TYR A 96 5.37 -16.41 1.87
CA TYR A 96 5.02 -16.90 0.54
C TYR A 96 4.88 -18.43 0.52
N THR A 97 3.70 -18.93 0.13
CA THR A 97 3.40 -20.37 0.08
C THR A 97 2.81 -20.81 -1.26
N LYS A 98 2.63 -22.13 -1.42
CA LYS A 98 2.03 -22.73 -2.63
C LYS A 98 0.65 -22.17 -2.97
N ASN A 99 -0.16 -21.84 -1.97
CA ASN A 99 -1.55 -21.42 -2.16
C ASN A 99 -1.74 -19.91 -2.20
N THR A 100 -0.72 -19.12 -1.81
CA THR A 100 -0.85 -17.67 -1.62
C THR A 100 -1.39 -16.96 -2.86
N ILE A 101 -0.88 -17.26 -4.05
CA ILE A 101 -1.31 -16.57 -5.29
C ILE A 101 -2.75 -16.91 -5.67
N GLU A 102 -3.12 -18.19 -5.60
CA GLU A 102 -4.47 -18.62 -5.99
C GLU A 102 -5.52 -18.06 -5.02
N GLU A 103 -5.25 -18.12 -3.72
CA GLU A 103 -6.10 -17.54 -2.68
C GLU A 103 -6.25 -16.02 -2.87
N HIS A 104 -5.15 -15.29 -3.09
CA HIS A 104 -5.20 -13.83 -3.17
C HIS A 104 -5.84 -13.32 -4.45
N LEU A 105 -5.65 -13.99 -5.58
CA LEU A 105 -6.35 -13.65 -6.82
C LEU A 105 -7.85 -13.79 -6.64
N ASP A 106 -8.33 -14.91 -6.10
CA ASP A 106 -9.76 -15.11 -5.90
C ASP A 106 -10.33 -14.16 -4.85
N MET A 107 -9.61 -13.95 -3.74
CA MET A 107 -9.98 -12.98 -2.71
C MET A 107 -10.14 -11.58 -3.28
N LEU A 108 -9.19 -11.10 -4.10
CA LEU A 108 -9.25 -9.77 -4.70
C LEU A 108 -10.46 -9.64 -5.63
N MET A 109 -10.69 -10.65 -6.47
CA MET A 109 -11.82 -10.69 -7.40
C MET A 109 -13.15 -10.63 -6.65
N VAL A 110 -13.30 -11.37 -5.55
CA VAL A 110 -14.49 -11.33 -4.70
C VAL A 110 -14.66 -9.96 -4.02
N CYS A 111 -13.61 -9.43 -3.39
CA CYS A 111 -13.68 -8.17 -2.65
C CYS A 111 -14.06 -6.97 -3.54
N HIS A 112 -13.60 -6.97 -4.80
CA HIS A 112 -13.84 -5.87 -5.74
C HIS A 112 -14.96 -6.17 -6.74
N HIS A 113 -15.69 -7.29 -6.57
CA HIS A 113 -16.79 -7.71 -7.43
C HIS A 113 -16.39 -7.79 -8.92
N LEU A 114 -15.19 -8.29 -9.18
CA LEU A 114 -14.61 -8.45 -10.51
C LEU A 114 -15.09 -9.74 -11.18
N ASP A 115 -15.19 -9.73 -12.49
CA ASP A 115 -15.65 -10.86 -13.30
C ASP A 115 -14.49 -11.48 -14.09
N ARG A 116 -14.26 -12.79 -13.93
CA ARG A 116 -13.22 -13.54 -14.65
C ARG A 116 -13.42 -13.56 -16.17
N SER A 117 -14.61 -13.21 -16.65
CA SER A 117 -14.94 -13.10 -18.08
C SER A 117 -14.61 -11.73 -18.68
N ILE A 118 -14.32 -10.72 -17.85
CA ILE A 118 -13.93 -9.37 -18.29
C ILE A 118 -12.40 -9.27 -18.30
N PRO A 119 -11.75 -9.07 -19.47
CA PRO A 119 -10.29 -9.01 -19.56
C PRO A 119 -9.65 -7.91 -18.71
N GLU A 120 -10.30 -6.75 -18.60
CA GLU A 120 -9.84 -5.61 -17.82
C GLU A 120 -9.82 -5.90 -16.31
N ASP A 121 -10.82 -6.63 -15.82
CA ASP A 121 -10.93 -7.06 -14.42
C ASP A 121 -9.81 -8.05 -14.07
N VAL A 122 -9.54 -9.01 -14.96
CA VAL A 122 -8.42 -9.94 -14.81
C VAL A 122 -7.09 -9.20 -14.84
N ALA A 123 -6.91 -8.27 -15.78
CA ALA A 123 -5.69 -7.47 -15.89
C ALA A 123 -5.44 -6.62 -14.63
N PHE A 124 -6.49 -6.02 -14.06
CA PHE A 124 -6.40 -5.32 -12.77
C PHE A 124 -5.99 -6.28 -11.65
N ALA A 125 -6.62 -7.45 -11.55
CA ALA A 125 -6.29 -8.41 -10.50
C ALA A 125 -4.83 -8.91 -10.59
N GLU A 126 -4.37 -9.25 -11.80
CA GLU A 126 -2.99 -9.66 -12.06
C GLU A 126 -1.98 -8.52 -11.85
N SER A 127 -2.39 -7.27 -12.08
CA SER A 127 -1.54 -6.11 -11.80
C SER A 127 -1.24 -5.95 -10.30
N ARG A 128 -2.16 -6.37 -9.43
CA ARG A 128 -2.09 -6.19 -7.96
C ARG A 128 -1.53 -7.43 -7.24
N ILE A 129 -1.96 -8.63 -7.61
CA ILE A 129 -1.51 -9.88 -6.99
C ILE A 129 -0.33 -10.45 -7.78
N ARG A 130 0.89 -10.21 -7.29
CA ARG A 130 2.12 -10.53 -8.02
C ARG A 130 2.98 -11.50 -7.22
N ARG A 131 3.45 -12.55 -7.87
CA ARG A 131 4.31 -13.56 -7.24
C ARG A 131 5.65 -12.95 -6.81
N GLU A 132 6.17 -12.08 -7.65
CA GLU A 132 7.49 -11.49 -7.57
C GLU A 132 7.61 -10.60 -6.32
N THR A 133 6.63 -9.73 -6.08
CA THR A 133 6.65 -8.82 -4.93
C THR A 133 6.30 -9.54 -3.62
N ILE A 134 5.35 -10.49 -3.61
CA ILE A 134 5.04 -11.32 -2.43
C ILE A 134 6.26 -12.14 -1.99
N ALA A 135 7.00 -12.73 -2.94
CA ALA A 135 8.23 -13.46 -2.63
C ALA A 135 9.36 -12.51 -2.17
N ALA A 136 9.47 -11.32 -2.77
CA ALA A 136 10.48 -10.33 -2.38
C ALA A 136 10.23 -9.81 -0.94
N GLU A 137 8.97 -9.66 -0.54
CA GLU A 137 8.58 -9.21 0.80
C GLU A 137 9.16 -10.11 1.90
N ASP A 138 9.23 -11.44 1.69
CA ASP A 138 9.85 -12.36 2.66
C ASP A 138 11.33 -12.02 2.89
N ILE A 139 12.07 -11.82 1.80
CA ILE A 139 13.49 -11.47 1.85
C ILE A 139 13.69 -10.07 2.43
N LEU A 140 12.83 -9.11 2.11
CA LEU A 140 12.94 -7.75 2.62
C LEU A 140 12.63 -7.67 4.12
N HIS A 141 11.77 -8.53 4.68
CA HIS A 141 11.65 -8.71 6.12
C HIS A 141 12.92 -9.28 6.75
N ASP A 142 13.51 -10.32 6.14
CA ASP A 142 14.74 -10.95 6.65
C ASP A 142 15.93 -9.98 6.65
N LEU A 143 16.00 -9.11 5.62
CA LEU A 143 16.95 -8.01 5.53
C LEU A 143 16.60 -6.80 6.42
N ARG A 144 15.46 -6.82 7.12
CA ARG A 144 14.94 -5.74 7.97
C ARG A 144 14.66 -4.43 7.24
N ALA A 145 14.38 -4.54 5.93
CA ALA A 145 13.95 -3.41 5.12
C ALA A 145 12.46 -3.11 5.36
N PHE A 146 11.63 -4.15 5.59
CA PHE A 146 10.33 -3.99 6.23
C PHE A 146 10.48 -3.96 7.75
N SER A 147 9.68 -3.14 8.43
CA SER A 147 9.86 -2.86 9.86
C SER A 147 8.71 -3.32 10.76
N ILE A 148 7.54 -3.60 10.18
CA ILE A 148 6.31 -3.94 10.92
C ILE A 148 5.55 -5.06 10.20
N ILE A 149 4.92 -5.95 10.96
CA ILE A 149 3.88 -6.87 10.50
C ILE A 149 2.58 -6.51 11.23
N SER A 150 1.48 -6.34 10.50
CA SER A 150 0.14 -6.08 11.01
C SER A 150 -0.88 -7.06 10.41
N SER A 151 -2.15 -6.97 10.82
CA SER A 151 -3.22 -7.81 10.25
C SER A 151 -3.74 -7.31 8.90
N ASP A 152 -3.71 -6.01 8.66
CA ASP A 152 -4.58 -5.17 7.79
C ASP A 152 -5.72 -4.52 8.58
#